data_AF-A0A853CAL0-F1
#
_entry.id   AF-A0A853CAL0-F1
#
_cell.length_a   1.000
_cell.length_b   1.000
_cell.length_c   1.000
_cell.angle_alpha   90.00
_cell.angle_beta   90.00
_cell.angle_gamma   90.00
#
_symmetry.space_group_name_H-M   'P 1'
#
loop_
_entity.id
_entity.type
_entity.pdbx_description
1 polymer ?
#
loop_
_entity_poly.entity_id
_entity_poly.type
_entity_poly.pdbx_seq_one_letter_code
_entity_poly.pdbx_strand_id
1 'polypeptide(L)' 'MNGPMKAAWVLTAFVIVAGLVLWIVTGKAVFAVFLVLGLLTGVGAWVTGRSVKKGTTP' A
#
# COMPACT_ATOMS: atom_id res chain seq x y z
N MET A 1 -7.68 -16.49 3.61
CA MET A 1 -8.01 -15.08 3.28
C MET A 1 -8.47 -15.06 1.84
N ASN A 2 -9.71 -14.62 1.55
CA ASN A 2 -10.31 -14.67 0.21
C ASN A 2 -9.32 -14.15 -0.86
N GLY A 3 -9.14 -14.90 -1.95
CA GLY A 3 -8.14 -14.65 -2.99
C GLY A 3 -7.96 -13.19 -3.44
N PRO A 4 -9.04 -12.41 -3.61
CA PRO A 4 -8.94 -10.98 -3.97
C PRO A 4 -8.24 -10.12 -2.92
N MET A 5 -8.49 -10.38 -1.64
CA MET A 5 -7.87 -9.62 -0.53
C MET A 5 -6.37 -9.92 -0.43
N LYS A 6 -5.95 -11.14 -0.77
CA LYS A 6 -4.54 -11.52 -0.79
C LYS A 6 -3.80 -10.81 -1.93
N ALA A 7 -4.40 -10.72 -3.12
CA ALA A 7 -3.80 -10.03 -4.27
C ALA A 7 -3.58 -8.53 -4.00
N ALA A 8 -4.57 -7.84 -3.42
CA ALA A 8 -4.43 -6.44 -3.03
C ALA A 8 -3.29 -6.23 -2.01
N TRP A 9 -3.13 -7.13 -1.06
CA TRP A 9 -2.09 -7.03 -0.04
C TRP A 9 -0.68 -7.29 -0.61
N VAL A 10 -0.56 -8.24 -1.54
CA VAL A 10 0.70 -8.53 -2.24
C VAL A 10 1.16 -7.33 -3.07
N LEU A 11 0.25 -6.66 -3.77
CA LEU A 11 0.59 -5.46 -4.54
C LEU A 11 1.12 -4.34 -3.64
N THR A 12 0.47 -4.10 -2.51
CA THR A 12 0.93 -3.09 -1.53
C THR A 12 2.31 -3.42 -0.98
N ALA A 13 2.54 -4.68 -0.58
CA ALA A 13 3.85 -5.13 -0.11
C ALA A 13 4.94 -4.95 -1.19
N PHE A 14 4.62 -5.27 -2.45
CA PHE A 14 5.54 -5.08 -3.58
C PHE A 14 5.91 -3.61 -3.79
N VAL A 15 4.94 -2.69 -3.76
CA VAL A 15 5.20 -1.25 -3.92
C VAL A 15 6.11 -0.72 -2.81
N ILE A 16 5.87 -1.14 -1.56
CA ILE A 16 6.71 -0.74 -0.41
C ILE A 16 8.15 -1.23 -0.62
N VAL A 17 8.33 -2.51 -0.97
CA VAL A 17 9.67 -3.10 -1.16
C VAL A 17 10.38 -2.47 -2.35
N ALA A 18 9.72 -2.33 -3.50
CA ALA A 18 10.30 -1.72 -4.70
C ALA A 18 10.70 -0.26 -4.45
N GLY A 19 9.86 0.52 -3.76
CA GLY A 19 10.19 1.89 -3.36
C GLY A 19 11.40 1.96 -2.43
N LEU A 20 11.49 1.05 -1.47
CA LEU A 20 12.60 1.00 -0.51
C LEU A 20 13.92 0.63 -1.20
N VAL A 21 13.90 -0.39 -2.06
CA VAL A 21 15.08 -0.83 -2.84
C VAL A 21 15.56 0.29 -3.74
N LEU A 22 14.66 0.95 -4.46
CA LEU A 22 15.02 2.02 -5.40
C LEU A 22 15.54 3.27 -4.68
N TRP A 23 15.03 3.56 -3.48
CA TRP A 23 15.55 4.63 -2.62
C TRP A 23 16.96 4.32 -2.12
N ILE A 24 17.20 3.09 -1.64
CA ILE A 24 18.54 2.65 -1.16
C ILE A 24 19.56 2.69 -2.30
N VAL A 25 19.19 2.23 -3.50
CA VAL A 25 20.10 2.19 -4.66
C VAL A 25 20.42 3.58 -5.20
N THR A 26 19.45 4.50 -5.20
CA THR A 26 19.61 5.81 -5.87
C THR A 26 20.03 6.94 -4.90
N GLY A 27 19.74 6.82 -3.60
CA GLY A 27 20.03 7.86 -2.60
C GLY A 27 19.28 9.19 -2.79
N LYS A 28 18.33 9.27 -3.75
CA LYS A 28 17.58 10.49 -4.07
C LYS A 28 16.35 10.66 -3.20
N ALA A 29 16.18 11.84 -2.61
CA ALA A 29 15.02 12.20 -1.78
C ALA A 29 13.67 12.10 -2.53
N VAL A 30 13.66 12.27 -3.85
CA VAL A 30 12.44 12.16 -4.68
C VAL A 30 11.81 10.76 -4.61
N PHE A 31 12.63 9.70 -4.44
CA PHE A 31 12.12 8.34 -4.27
C PHE A 31 11.44 8.14 -2.92
N ALA A 32 11.93 8.79 -1.86
CA ALA A 32 11.26 8.78 -0.56
C ALA A 32 9.87 9.41 -0.64
N VAL A 33 9.68 10.47 -1.45
CA VAL A 33 8.36 11.10 -1.68
C VAL A 33 7.37 10.12 -2.33
N PHE A 34 7.81 9.38 -3.35
CA PHE A 34 6.99 8.33 -3.98
C PHE A 34 6.65 7.18 -3.01
N LEU A 35 7.60 6.80 -2.15
CA LEU A 35 7.40 5.78 -1.12
C LEU A 35 6.37 6.24 -0.08
N VAL A 36 6.48 7.50 0.40
CA VAL A 36 5.53 8.10 1.35
C VAL A 36 4.14 8.24 0.74
N LEU A 37 4.02 8.73 -0.51
CA LEU A 37 2.75 8.81 -1.22
C LEU A 37 2.13 7.42 -1.42
N GLY A 38 2.92 6.43 -1.87
CA GLY A 38 2.45 5.05 -2.03
C GLY A 38 1.99 4.43 -0.71
N LEU A 39 2.71 4.68 0.39
CA LEU A 39 2.35 4.20 1.72
C LEU A 39 1.06 4.88 2.21
N LEU A 40 0.92 6.20 2.05
CA LEU A 40 -0.30 6.93 2.41
C LEU A 40 -1.51 6.43 1.61
N THR A 41 -1.36 6.18 0.31
CA THR A 41 -2.43 5.62 -0.53
C THR A 41 -2.80 4.20 -0.11
N GLY A 42 -1.80 3.33 0.14
CA GLY A 42 -2.04 1.96 0.58
C GLY A 42 -2.74 1.90 1.95
N VAL A 43 -2.31 2.73 2.90
CA VAL A 43 -2.92 2.84 4.23
C VAL A 43 -4.33 3.42 4.13
N GLY A 44 -4.54 4.48 3.34
CA GLY A 44 -5.86 5.07 3.11
C GLY A 44 -6.84 4.06 2.51
N ALA A 45 -6.41 3.30 1.50
CA ALA A 45 -7.22 2.23 0.91
C ALA A 45 -7.53 1.11 1.92
N TRP A 46 -6.59 0.76 2.80
CA TRP A 46 -6.80 -0.26 3.83
C TRP A 46 -7.80 0.19 4.92
N VAL A 47 -7.68 1.43 5.38
CA VAL A 47 -8.59 2.02 6.36
C VAL A 47 -10.00 2.12 5.78
N THR A 48 -10.14 2.67 4.57
CA THR A 48 -11.44 2.80 3.88
C THR A 48 -12.04 1.43 3.57
N GLY A 49 -11.24 0.47 3.09
CA GLY A 49 -11.69 -0.90 2.83
C GLY A 49 -12.18 -1.62 4.10
N ARG A 50 -11.60 -1.33 5.27
CA ARG A 50 -12.10 -1.81 6.57
C ARG A 50 -13.40 -1.14 6.98
N SER A 51 -13.55 0.16 6.74
CA SER A 51 -14.78 0.91 7.05
C SER A 51 -15.96 0.46 6.20
N VAL A 52 -15.75 0.22 4.90
CA VAL A 52 -16.79 -0.31 3.98
C VAL A 52 -17.27 -1.69 4.43
N LYS A 53 -16.38 -2.57 4.91
CA LYS A 53 -16.79 -3.87 5.45
C LYS A 53 -17.64 -3.79 6.72
N LYS A 54 -17.61 -2.67 7.46
CA LYS A 54 -18.34 -2.51 8.72
C LYS A 54 -19.75 -1.93 8.52
N GLY A 55 -20.10 -1.48 7.31
CA GLY A 55 -21.37 -0.82 6.98
C GLY A 55 -22.37 -1.67 6.20
N THR A 56 -22.09 -2.95 5.93
CA THR A 56 -23.06 -3.86 5.30
C THR A 56 -23.55 -4.87 6.33
N THR A 57 -24.53 -4.45 7.12
CA THR A 57 -25.41 -5.37 7.87
C THR A 57 -26.66 -5.59 7.02
N PRO A 58 -27.12 -6.84 6.78
CA PRO A 58 -28.42 -7.09 6.14
C PRO A 58 -29.59 -6.59 7.00
#